data_AF-A0A4P5W4X3-F1
#
_entry.id   AF-A0A4P5W4X3-F1
#
_cell.length_a   1.000
_cell.length_b   1.000
_cell.length_c   1.000
_cell.angle_alpha   90.00
_cell.angle_beta   90.00
_cell.angle_gamma   90.00
#
_symmetry.space_group_name_H-M   'P 1'
#
loop_
_entity.id
_entity.type
_entity.pdbx_description
1 polymer ?
#
loop_
_entity_poly.entity_id
_entity_poly.type
_entity_poly.pdbx_seq_one_letter_code
_entity_poly.pdbx_strand_id
1 'polypeptide(L)'
;MFLLLGCLTAPEPADSPVEARGSNECAACVTWYADADGDGFGDDAATTCACEASAAFPAEVGGDCDDHEAKASPASAELCGDWADNDCDALQDEDGAVDCVPAWLDGDGDGFGAGDERCACLGEGLAALDGDCDDGDGSAFPGAGATDGVPCGRDEDDDGYADATPPVGVDAGTDCDDRNGAVNPAAEPICRDGVDQSCDGGSSCRIAEQVLEADAGLRAESGGDYDRLGTALVACDLDRDGADEVIVGAGLEGDAWMLPSAPWESITELRLGAGGDAVACADVDGDGLLDILGGDDDQVRVRPGSGEADWTLSVDGNGWFGVAISDVGDVDGDGQAEIAVGNHPGRGAVWRVGAGGHTVEPWFRGTRSAAYFGRAVASPGDVDGDGLADVLIGAYGEDDYAGAARIFLGGSLDERTDDDADAMYAGAGRDYAGFAVTGGDLDADGYADLVIGSGFGSNVWIVRGSASLASVELAYADARLTGRNVLGSAVHATGDVDKDGFGDLLVSAPDAGAVWWVPGAATLVVADVEDVGVELGGGLNDSLGTALTSGDVDGDGWIDLVISAPDLGGGVVYAVFGSGM
;
A
#
# COMPACT_ATOMS: atom_id res chain seq x y z
N MET A 1 56.75 61.11 -50.27
CA MET A 1 57.14 62.49 -50.65
C MET A 1 57.73 62.39 -52.07
N PHE A 2 57.00 62.63 -53.16
CA PHE A 2 56.32 63.85 -53.58
C PHE A 2 55.06 63.56 -54.45
N LEU A 3 53.96 64.23 -54.07
CA LEU A 3 52.88 64.90 -54.82
C LEU A 3 52.19 64.33 -56.09
N LEU A 4 50.87 64.53 -56.06
CA LEU A 4 49.81 64.20 -57.03
C LEU A 4 49.82 64.97 -58.38
N LEU A 5 49.12 64.34 -59.33
CA LEU A 5 48.12 64.84 -60.31
C LEU A 5 48.54 65.11 -61.77
N GLY A 6 47.99 64.30 -62.70
CA GLY A 6 47.22 64.82 -63.85
C GLY A 6 47.63 64.48 -65.29
N CYS A 7 46.78 63.68 -65.95
CA CYS A 7 46.31 63.73 -67.36
C CYS A 7 47.14 63.26 -68.60
N LEU A 8 46.60 62.18 -69.20
CA LEU A 8 46.19 61.94 -70.61
C LEU A 8 47.19 61.72 -71.79
N THR A 9 46.88 60.63 -72.51
CA THR A 9 46.97 60.31 -73.97
C THR A 9 48.15 59.49 -74.51
N ALA A 10 47.78 58.34 -75.11
CA ALA A 10 48.60 57.39 -75.91
C ALA A 10 48.80 57.91 -77.37
N PRO A 11 49.64 57.30 -78.24
CA PRO A 11 49.36 55.97 -78.86
C PRO A 11 50.58 55.07 -79.22
N GLU A 12 50.27 53.79 -79.49
CA GLU A 12 51.04 52.70 -80.16
C GLU A 12 51.42 53.06 -81.64
N PRO A 13 52.12 52.23 -82.51
CA PRO A 13 52.35 50.75 -82.48
C PRO A 13 53.67 50.19 -83.12
N ALA A 14 53.76 48.85 -83.19
CA ALA A 14 54.03 48.01 -84.40
C ALA A 14 55.24 47.03 -84.41
N ASP A 15 54.87 45.73 -84.39
CA ASP A 15 55.24 44.59 -85.26
C ASP A 15 56.70 44.10 -85.49
N SER A 16 56.99 42.89 -84.96
CA SER A 16 57.27 41.57 -85.63
C SER A 16 58.29 41.47 -86.80
N PRO A 17 58.85 40.28 -87.22
CA PRO A 17 58.69 38.87 -86.75
C PRO A 17 59.96 37.93 -86.73
N VAL A 18 59.89 36.88 -85.89
CA VAL A 18 60.06 35.41 -86.12
C VAL A 18 61.13 34.83 -87.06
N GLU A 19 61.97 33.89 -86.56
CA GLU A 19 62.05 32.49 -87.05
C GLU A 19 62.90 31.56 -86.14
N ALA A 20 62.44 30.31 -86.02
CA ALA A 20 62.89 29.26 -85.11
C ALA A 20 63.44 28.03 -85.86
N ARG A 21 64.32 27.24 -85.23
CA ARG A 21 64.48 25.76 -85.25
C ARG A 21 65.38 25.39 -84.04
N GLY A 22 65.18 24.39 -83.18
CA GLY A 22 64.29 23.22 -83.12
C GLY A 22 65.13 22.00 -82.69
N SER A 23 64.86 21.42 -81.51
CA SER A 23 65.07 19.99 -81.19
C SER A 23 64.63 19.67 -79.76
N ASN A 24 63.57 18.88 -79.59
CA ASN A 24 63.43 17.90 -78.52
C ASN A 24 62.28 16.94 -78.89
N GLU A 25 62.63 15.86 -79.57
CA GLU A 25 61.78 14.67 -79.68
C GLU A 25 62.07 13.81 -78.44
N CYS A 26 61.09 13.63 -77.54
CA CYS A 26 61.25 12.75 -76.39
C CYS A 26 61.09 11.28 -76.77
N ALA A 27 61.98 10.46 -76.21
CA ALA A 27 62.11 9.04 -76.51
C ALA A 27 61.06 8.13 -75.82
N ALA A 28 60.27 8.66 -74.87
CA ALA A 28 59.09 8.02 -74.32
C ALA A 28 58.15 9.11 -73.78
N CYS A 29 56.85 8.91 -73.97
CA CYS A 29 55.83 9.78 -73.39
C CYS A 29 55.61 9.40 -71.93
N VAL A 30 55.66 10.39 -71.04
CA VAL A 30 55.21 10.28 -69.65
C VAL A 30 53.80 10.89 -69.58
N THR A 31 52.89 10.21 -68.89
CA THR A 31 51.56 10.76 -68.60
C THR A 31 51.71 11.75 -67.44
N TRP A 32 51.31 12.99 -67.68
CA TRP A 32 51.22 14.04 -66.67
C TRP A 32 49.75 14.35 -66.40
N TYR A 33 49.44 14.63 -65.14
CA TYR A 33 48.09 14.86 -64.64
C TYR A 33 47.93 16.33 -64.26
N ALA A 34 46.72 16.87 -64.44
CA ALA A 34 46.35 18.14 -63.83
C ALA A 34 46.31 17.94 -62.31
N ASP A 35 46.81 18.92 -61.58
CA ASP A 35 46.98 18.90 -60.12
C ASP A 35 46.69 20.33 -59.67
N ALA A 36 45.44 20.57 -59.25
CA ALA A 36 44.93 21.91 -58.98
C ALA A 36 45.10 22.35 -57.53
N ASP A 37 45.23 21.43 -56.57
CA ASP A 37 45.51 21.72 -55.16
C ASP A 37 47.00 21.69 -54.79
N GLY A 38 47.85 21.09 -55.64
CA GLY A 38 49.30 21.07 -55.52
C GLY A 38 49.84 20.01 -54.55
N ASP A 39 49.12 18.94 -54.28
CA ASP A 39 49.56 17.86 -53.37
C ASP A 39 50.53 16.85 -54.03
N GLY A 40 50.60 16.86 -55.38
CA GLY A 40 51.51 16.06 -56.19
C GLY A 40 50.90 14.80 -56.82
N PHE A 41 49.62 14.52 -56.55
CA PHE A 41 48.77 13.60 -57.30
C PHE A 41 47.90 14.40 -58.28
N GLY A 42 47.22 13.74 -59.21
CA GLY A 42 46.40 14.47 -60.17
C GLY A 42 45.28 13.67 -60.80
N ASP A 43 44.32 14.40 -61.37
CA ASP A 43 43.06 13.86 -61.91
C ASP A 43 43.30 12.92 -63.11
N ASP A 44 42.90 11.66 -62.94
CA ASP A 44 42.99 10.61 -63.96
C ASP A 44 42.15 10.91 -65.23
N ALA A 45 41.13 11.76 -65.13
CA ALA A 45 40.34 12.24 -66.24
C ALA A 45 41.00 13.41 -67.00
N ALA A 46 41.97 14.10 -66.38
CA ALA A 46 42.67 15.25 -66.93
C ALA A 46 44.16 14.95 -67.13
N THR A 47 44.46 14.20 -68.19
CA THR A 47 45.83 13.78 -68.51
C THR A 47 46.38 14.37 -69.81
N THR A 48 47.70 14.53 -69.87
CA THR A 48 48.44 14.87 -71.09
C THR A 48 49.70 14.03 -71.25
N CYS A 49 50.09 13.83 -72.50
CA CYS A 49 51.30 13.10 -72.86
C CYS A 49 52.42 14.11 -73.17
N ALA A 50 53.44 14.19 -72.31
CA ALA A 50 54.52 15.17 -72.45
C ALA A 50 55.89 14.64 -72.00
N CYS A 51 56.93 15.38 -72.37
CA CYS A 51 58.33 15.12 -72.02
C CYS A 51 58.69 15.47 -70.57
N GLU A 52 58.10 16.55 -70.08
CA GLU A 52 58.41 17.22 -68.82
C GLU A 52 57.09 17.86 -68.32
N ALA A 53 57.00 18.10 -67.02
CA ALA A 53 55.88 18.78 -66.37
C ALA A 53 55.57 20.12 -67.04
N SER A 54 54.28 20.48 -67.10
CA SER A 54 53.85 21.80 -67.55
C SER A 54 53.05 22.49 -66.46
N ALA A 55 52.91 23.82 -66.53
CA ALA A 55 52.12 24.57 -65.55
C ALA A 55 50.63 24.14 -65.48
N ALA A 56 50.12 23.46 -66.51
CA ALA A 56 48.75 22.92 -66.54
C ALA A 56 48.66 21.43 -66.16
N PHE A 57 49.79 20.73 -66.11
CA PHE A 57 49.88 19.31 -65.78
C PHE A 57 51.21 19.05 -65.03
N PRO A 58 51.28 19.38 -63.73
CA PRO A 58 52.54 19.34 -62.99
C PRO A 58 52.81 17.98 -62.30
N ALA A 59 51.81 17.11 -62.12
CA ALA A 59 51.94 15.83 -61.41
C ALA A 59 52.29 14.65 -62.35
N GLU A 60 53.19 13.76 -61.90
CA GLU A 60 53.61 12.53 -62.62
C GLU A 60 52.83 11.29 -62.16
N VAL A 61 52.10 11.40 -61.03
CA VAL A 61 51.32 10.33 -60.42
C VAL A 61 49.84 10.71 -60.48
N GLY A 62 48.99 9.79 -60.91
CA GLY A 62 47.53 9.96 -60.95
C GLY A 62 46.85 9.30 -59.75
N GLY A 63 45.51 9.26 -59.78
CA GLY A 63 44.69 8.64 -58.75
C GLY A 63 44.14 9.59 -57.68
N ASP A 64 44.23 10.90 -57.92
CA ASP A 64 43.55 11.91 -57.09
C ASP A 64 42.04 11.86 -57.35
N CYS A 65 41.27 11.72 -56.27
CA CYS A 65 39.82 11.61 -56.30
C CYS A 65 39.09 12.96 -56.10
N ASP A 66 39.77 14.00 -55.59
CA ASP A 66 39.29 15.39 -55.57
C ASP A 66 40.45 16.39 -55.73
N ASP A 67 40.74 16.74 -56.99
CA ASP A 67 41.80 17.65 -57.45
C ASP A 67 41.75 19.09 -56.86
N HIS A 68 40.78 19.39 -55.99
CA HIS A 68 40.66 20.67 -55.28
C HIS A 68 40.94 20.57 -53.76
N GLU A 69 41.22 19.39 -53.21
CA GLU A 69 41.46 19.15 -51.79
C GLU A 69 42.74 18.33 -51.57
N ALA A 70 43.81 19.00 -51.11
CA ALA A 70 45.15 18.44 -50.95
C ALA A 70 45.29 17.29 -49.92
N LYS A 71 44.18 16.83 -49.36
CA LYS A 71 44.07 15.65 -48.50
C LYS A 71 43.45 14.46 -49.20
N ALA A 72 42.95 14.59 -50.42
CA ALA A 72 42.28 13.55 -51.18
C ALA A 72 43.26 12.91 -52.19
N SER A 73 44.16 12.05 -51.71
CA SER A 73 45.12 11.38 -52.58
C SER A 73 45.57 10.01 -52.07
N PRO A 74 46.06 9.11 -52.96
CA PRO A 74 46.50 7.75 -52.59
C PRO A 74 47.62 7.63 -51.53
N ALA A 75 48.21 8.73 -51.09
CA ALA A 75 49.23 8.76 -50.04
C ALA A 75 48.74 9.42 -48.74
N SER A 76 47.53 9.95 -48.74
CA SER A 76 46.88 10.49 -47.55
C SER A 76 46.35 9.36 -46.67
N ALA A 77 45.99 9.70 -45.44
CA ALA A 77 45.35 8.77 -44.52
C ALA A 77 43.91 9.21 -44.33
N GLU A 78 42.99 8.26 -44.23
CA GLU A 78 41.58 8.52 -44.00
C GLU A 78 41.32 9.26 -42.67
N LEU A 79 40.38 10.20 -42.69
CA LEU A 79 39.89 10.97 -41.54
C LEU A 79 38.41 10.71 -41.32
N CYS A 80 38.02 10.50 -40.07
CA CYS A 80 36.62 10.28 -39.73
C CYS A 80 35.78 11.58 -39.74
N GLY A 81 34.56 11.48 -40.25
CA GLY A 81 33.47 12.46 -40.10
C GLY A 81 33.51 13.61 -41.10
N ASP A 82 34.36 13.56 -42.12
CA ASP A 82 34.36 14.53 -43.22
C ASP A 82 33.63 14.05 -44.48
N TRP A 83 33.22 12.76 -44.52
CA TRP A 83 32.51 12.12 -45.63
C TRP A 83 33.25 12.21 -46.97
N ALA A 84 34.57 12.44 -46.92
CA ALA A 84 35.44 12.41 -48.07
C ALA A 84 36.11 11.03 -48.19
N ASP A 85 36.65 10.72 -49.36
CA ASP A 85 37.54 9.59 -49.58
C ASP A 85 38.94 10.21 -49.60
N ASN A 86 39.64 10.25 -48.46
CA ASN A 86 40.90 10.97 -48.36
C ASN A 86 42.06 10.16 -48.97
N ASP A 87 42.02 8.84 -48.90
CA ASP A 87 43.09 7.98 -49.44
C ASP A 87 42.79 7.40 -50.84
N CYS A 88 41.67 7.80 -51.43
CA CYS A 88 41.22 7.47 -52.78
C CYS A 88 41.11 5.96 -53.05
N ASP A 89 40.71 5.18 -52.05
CA ASP A 89 40.50 3.73 -52.17
C ASP A 89 39.05 3.33 -52.50
N ALA A 90 38.17 4.34 -52.64
CA ALA A 90 36.73 4.26 -52.89
C ALA A 90 35.88 3.87 -51.66
N LEU A 91 36.44 3.94 -50.46
CA LEU A 91 35.73 3.95 -49.20
C LEU A 91 35.75 5.37 -48.61
N GLN A 92 34.82 5.64 -47.70
CA GLN A 92 34.70 6.92 -47.01
C GLN A 92 34.47 6.58 -45.56
N ASP A 93 35.20 7.23 -44.66
CA ASP A 93 35.07 7.06 -43.21
C ASP A 93 35.14 5.57 -42.77
N GLU A 94 36.04 4.76 -43.36
CA GLU A 94 36.15 3.34 -43.04
C GLU A 94 37.01 3.03 -41.80
N ASP A 95 37.03 1.75 -41.44
CA ASP A 95 37.84 1.25 -40.33
C ASP A 95 39.33 1.48 -40.53
N GLY A 96 40.00 1.92 -39.46
CA GLY A 96 41.44 2.14 -39.47
C GLY A 96 41.87 3.53 -39.92
N ALA A 97 40.93 4.47 -40.11
CA ALA A 97 41.21 5.90 -40.26
C ALA A 97 42.12 6.43 -39.14
N VAL A 98 42.92 7.46 -39.42
CA VAL A 98 43.99 7.88 -38.48
C VAL A 98 43.47 8.45 -37.16
N ASP A 99 42.24 8.96 -37.15
CA ASP A 99 41.53 9.49 -35.98
C ASP A 99 40.30 8.65 -35.60
N CYS A 100 40.29 7.36 -35.98
CA CYS A 100 39.30 6.41 -35.51
C CYS A 100 39.34 6.26 -33.98
N VAL A 101 38.19 5.90 -33.42
CA VAL A 101 38.03 5.64 -31.98
C VAL A 101 37.73 4.15 -31.75
N PRO A 102 38.01 3.62 -30.54
CA PRO A 102 37.53 2.31 -30.16
C PRO A 102 36.00 2.25 -30.30
N ALA A 103 35.53 1.21 -30.98
CA ALA A 103 34.12 0.99 -31.26
C ALA A 103 33.78 -0.51 -31.18
N TRP A 104 32.52 -0.80 -30.85
CA TRP A 104 31.94 -2.13 -30.74
C TRP A 104 30.68 -2.22 -31.59
N LEU A 105 30.28 -3.43 -31.99
CA LEU A 105 29.01 -3.63 -32.68
C LEU A 105 27.89 -3.32 -31.69
N ASP A 106 26.94 -2.49 -32.12
CA ASP A 106 25.77 -2.08 -31.36
C ASP A 106 24.53 -2.67 -32.06
N GLY A 107 24.07 -3.81 -31.57
CA GLY A 107 23.07 -4.64 -32.21
C GLY A 107 21.65 -4.10 -32.11
N ASP A 108 21.34 -3.38 -31.03
CA ASP A 108 20.00 -2.86 -30.72
C ASP A 108 19.90 -1.32 -30.73
N GLY A 109 21.03 -0.63 -30.78
CA GLY A 109 21.11 0.82 -30.94
C GLY A 109 21.04 1.61 -29.64
N ASP A 110 21.33 1.01 -28.48
CA ASP A 110 21.31 1.69 -27.19
C ASP A 110 22.58 2.50 -26.88
N GLY A 111 23.61 2.36 -27.73
CA GLY A 111 24.87 3.08 -27.63
C GLY A 111 25.93 2.40 -26.77
N PHE A 112 25.64 1.21 -26.24
CA PHE A 112 26.60 0.23 -25.77
C PHE A 112 26.77 -0.85 -26.84
N GLY A 113 27.95 -1.46 -26.88
CA GLY A 113 28.21 -2.51 -27.84
C GLY A 113 28.90 -3.69 -27.19
N ALA A 114 28.89 -4.81 -27.91
CA ALA A 114 29.48 -6.06 -27.47
C ALA A 114 30.50 -6.61 -28.48
N GLY A 115 31.38 -7.48 -27.98
CA GLY A 115 32.28 -8.29 -28.80
C GLY A 115 33.67 -7.70 -29.00
N ASP A 116 34.23 -7.88 -30.21
CA ASP A 116 35.61 -7.51 -30.51
C ASP A 116 35.74 -6.00 -30.79
N GLU A 117 36.58 -5.32 -30.02
CA GLU A 117 36.94 -3.91 -30.23
C GLU A 117 37.57 -3.70 -31.62
N ARG A 118 37.06 -2.73 -32.38
CA ARG A 118 37.63 -2.25 -33.65
C ARG A 118 37.90 -0.75 -33.58
N CYS A 119 38.88 -0.28 -34.35
CA CYS A 119 39.11 1.15 -34.53
C CYS A 119 38.31 1.59 -35.76
N ALA A 120 37.20 2.29 -35.54
CA ALA A 120 36.26 2.68 -36.59
C ALA A 120 35.86 4.15 -36.47
N CYS A 121 35.37 4.69 -37.58
CA CYS A 121 34.62 5.94 -37.56
C CYS A 121 33.20 5.65 -37.03
N LEU A 122 32.78 6.35 -35.97
CA LEU A 122 31.47 6.12 -35.34
C LEU A 122 30.35 6.42 -36.35
N GLY A 123 29.62 5.39 -36.73
CA GLY A 123 28.52 5.41 -37.69
C GLY A 123 27.38 4.50 -37.24
N GLU A 124 26.39 4.29 -38.11
CA GLU A 124 25.23 3.44 -37.76
C GLU A 124 25.66 2.01 -37.42
N GLY A 125 25.19 1.50 -36.28
CA GLY A 125 25.46 0.14 -35.79
C GLY A 125 26.77 -0.02 -35.03
N LEU A 126 27.40 1.07 -34.58
CA LEU A 126 28.57 1.02 -33.72
C LEU A 126 28.42 1.90 -32.48
N ALA A 127 28.81 1.35 -31.33
CA ALA A 127 28.85 2.03 -30.04
C ALA A 127 30.29 2.38 -29.64
N ALA A 128 30.44 3.51 -28.94
CA ALA A 128 31.71 3.92 -28.34
C ALA A 128 31.89 3.40 -26.91
N LEU A 129 30.85 2.78 -26.34
CA LEU A 129 30.85 2.18 -25.02
C LEU A 129 30.82 0.66 -25.18
N ASP A 130 31.61 -0.03 -24.37
CA ASP A 130 31.69 -1.50 -24.31
C ASP A 130 30.84 -2.03 -23.16
N GLY A 131 30.47 -3.31 -23.22
CA GLY A 131 29.91 -4.05 -22.09
C GLY A 131 28.39 -4.12 -22.07
N ASP A 132 27.76 -4.03 -23.23
CA ASP A 132 26.33 -4.31 -23.40
C ASP A 132 25.94 -5.67 -22.76
N CYS A 133 24.83 -5.66 -22.01
CA CYS A 133 24.33 -6.81 -21.28
C CYS A 133 23.55 -7.77 -22.17
N ASP A 134 22.83 -7.25 -23.17
CA ASP A 134 22.08 -8.02 -24.15
C ASP A 134 21.92 -7.23 -25.46
N ASP A 135 22.84 -7.44 -26.41
CA ASP A 135 22.98 -6.83 -27.76
C ASP A 135 21.76 -7.03 -28.71
N GLY A 136 20.63 -7.51 -28.18
CA GLY A 136 19.35 -7.61 -28.87
C GLY A 136 18.19 -6.90 -28.15
N ASP A 137 18.45 -6.24 -27.03
CA ASP A 137 17.47 -5.53 -26.20
C ASP A 137 18.05 -4.22 -25.65
N GLY A 138 17.77 -3.11 -26.34
CA GLY A 138 18.33 -1.80 -26.01
C GLY A 138 17.82 -1.16 -24.70
N SER A 139 17.08 -1.92 -23.89
CA SER A 139 16.80 -1.58 -22.49
C SER A 139 17.81 -2.20 -21.51
N ALA A 140 18.71 -3.07 -21.98
CA ALA A 140 19.58 -3.90 -21.17
C ALA A 140 21.07 -3.52 -21.30
N PHE A 141 21.46 -2.44 -20.62
CA PHE A 141 22.83 -1.93 -20.66
C PHE A 141 23.40 -1.57 -19.27
N PRO A 142 24.72 -1.36 -19.17
CA PRO A 142 25.34 -0.87 -17.95
C PRO A 142 24.76 0.47 -17.49
N GLY A 143 24.00 0.43 -16.40
CA GLY A 143 23.41 1.61 -15.77
C GLY A 143 21.93 1.87 -16.09
N ALA A 144 21.24 0.96 -16.80
CA ALA A 144 19.79 1.03 -17.00
C ALA A 144 19.05 1.08 -15.64
N GLY A 145 19.23 0.08 -14.77
CA GLY A 145 18.73 0.08 -13.38
C GLY A 145 19.61 0.85 -12.38
N ALA A 146 19.92 2.11 -12.65
CA ALA A 146 20.87 2.89 -11.85
C ALA A 146 20.50 3.01 -10.37
N THR A 147 19.21 2.97 -10.03
CA THR A 147 18.71 3.09 -8.66
C THR A 147 18.96 1.82 -7.86
N ASP A 148 18.85 0.66 -8.49
CA ASP A 148 19.23 -0.64 -7.90
C ASP A 148 20.75 -0.81 -7.74
N GLY A 149 21.53 -0.01 -8.48
CA GLY A 149 22.98 -0.12 -8.50
C GLY A 149 23.47 -1.43 -9.12
N VAL A 150 22.63 -2.06 -9.95
CA VAL A 150 23.00 -3.26 -10.71
C VAL A 150 24.01 -2.89 -11.81
N PRO A 151 25.13 -3.63 -11.95
CA PRO A 151 26.13 -3.34 -12.97
C PRO A 151 25.63 -3.52 -14.41
N CYS A 152 24.81 -4.54 -14.65
CA CYS A 152 24.21 -4.85 -15.94
C CYS A 152 22.70 -5.06 -15.76
N GLY A 153 21.90 -3.99 -15.87
CA GLY A 153 20.45 -4.04 -15.63
C GLY A 153 19.65 -3.97 -16.92
N ARG A 154 18.37 -4.30 -16.83
CA ARG A 154 17.35 -4.03 -17.85
C ARG A 154 16.27 -3.15 -17.23
N ASP A 155 15.93 -2.06 -17.90
CA ASP A 155 14.91 -1.09 -17.48
C ASP A 155 14.07 -0.72 -18.72
N GLU A 156 12.94 -1.41 -18.93
CA GLU A 156 12.12 -1.26 -20.14
C GLU A 156 11.18 -0.03 -20.09
N ASP A 157 10.99 0.60 -18.92
CA ASP A 157 10.13 1.79 -18.76
C ASP A 157 10.85 3.08 -18.33
N ASP A 158 12.18 3.03 -18.20
CA ASP A 158 13.10 4.13 -17.90
C ASP A 158 12.84 4.79 -16.52
N ASP A 159 12.36 4.05 -15.52
CA ASP A 159 12.13 4.57 -14.17
C ASP A 159 13.38 4.49 -13.25
N GLY A 160 14.41 3.78 -13.69
CA GLY A 160 15.70 3.61 -13.04
C GLY A 160 15.80 2.39 -12.12
N TYR A 161 14.76 1.58 -11.98
CA TYR A 161 14.81 0.26 -11.36
C TYR A 161 14.95 -0.82 -12.43
N ALA A 162 15.56 -1.95 -12.09
CA ALA A 162 15.78 -3.04 -13.06
C ALA A 162 14.83 -4.21 -12.82
N ASP A 163 14.43 -4.89 -13.91
CA ASP A 163 13.63 -6.11 -13.92
C ASP A 163 14.10 -7.10 -12.84
N ALA A 164 13.19 -7.53 -11.97
CA ALA A 164 13.44 -8.54 -10.94
C ALA A 164 13.59 -9.95 -11.52
N THR A 165 13.17 -10.17 -12.76
CA THR A 165 13.17 -11.46 -13.46
C THR A 165 13.74 -11.43 -14.87
N PRO A 166 14.95 -10.86 -15.08
CA PRO A 166 15.46 -10.60 -16.41
C PRO A 166 15.94 -11.88 -17.13
N PRO A 167 16.20 -11.79 -18.44
CA PRO A 167 16.86 -12.85 -19.20
C PRO A 167 18.24 -13.24 -18.64
N VAL A 168 18.69 -14.45 -18.97
CA VAL A 168 20.02 -14.93 -18.56
C VAL A 168 21.11 -14.10 -19.23
N GLY A 169 21.95 -13.45 -18.42
CA GLY A 169 23.03 -12.58 -18.91
C GLY A 169 22.92 -11.16 -18.34
N VAL A 170 21.73 -10.78 -17.90
CA VAL A 170 21.41 -9.51 -17.23
C VAL A 170 21.25 -9.76 -15.73
N ASP A 171 21.70 -8.81 -14.91
CA ASP A 171 21.58 -8.85 -13.45
C ASP A 171 20.15 -8.44 -13.03
N ALA A 172 19.55 -9.24 -12.14
CA ALA A 172 18.23 -8.94 -11.60
C ALA A 172 18.25 -7.72 -10.67
N GLY A 173 17.31 -6.80 -10.89
CA GLY A 173 17.01 -5.68 -10.01
C GLY A 173 15.86 -5.99 -9.05
N THR A 174 15.07 -4.97 -8.75
CA THR A 174 13.98 -5.04 -7.77
C THR A 174 12.60 -4.68 -8.32
N ASP A 175 12.50 -4.31 -9.60
CA ASP A 175 11.23 -3.98 -10.25
C ASP A 175 10.42 -5.25 -10.58
N CYS A 176 9.21 -5.33 -10.03
CA CYS A 176 8.30 -6.45 -10.23
C CYS A 176 7.40 -6.34 -11.48
N ASP A 177 7.30 -5.16 -12.11
CA ASP A 177 6.65 -4.94 -13.41
C ASP A 177 7.39 -3.86 -14.23
N ASP A 178 8.54 -4.25 -14.78
CA ASP A 178 9.47 -3.50 -15.64
C ASP A 178 8.88 -2.92 -16.95
N ARG A 179 7.55 -2.90 -17.09
CA ARG A 179 6.81 -2.29 -18.21
C ARG A 179 5.97 -1.10 -17.78
N ASN A 180 5.98 -0.78 -16.50
CA ASN A 180 5.13 0.20 -15.87
C ASN A 180 5.89 0.96 -14.79
N GLY A 181 6.51 2.08 -15.16
CA GLY A 181 7.33 2.89 -14.23
C GLY A 181 6.58 3.58 -13.09
N ALA A 182 5.32 3.20 -12.85
CA ALA A 182 4.58 3.48 -11.62
C ALA A 182 4.63 2.31 -10.62
N VAL A 183 5.29 1.20 -10.96
CA VAL A 183 5.44 -0.01 -10.14
C VAL A 183 6.94 -0.22 -9.95
N ASN A 184 7.45 0.11 -8.76
CA ASN A 184 8.83 -0.08 -8.37
C ASN A 184 8.96 0.08 -6.84
N PRO A 185 10.07 -0.30 -6.20
CA PRO A 185 10.19 -0.26 -4.74
C PRO A 185 10.09 1.11 -4.08
N ALA A 186 10.17 2.21 -4.83
CA ALA A 186 9.95 3.56 -4.31
C ALA A 186 8.59 4.15 -4.71
N ALA A 187 7.76 3.41 -5.45
CA ALA A 187 6.45 3.88 -5.85
C ALA A 187 5.57 4.08 -4.62
N GLU A 188 4.79 5.16 -4.66
CA GLU A 188 3.74 5.37 -3.67
C GLU A 188 2.59 4.40 -3.97
N PRO A 189 2.09 3.67 -2.95
CA PRO A 189 1.00 2.72 -3.12
C PRO A 189 -0.27 3.38 -3.65
N ILE A 190 -0.95 2.72 -4.59
CA ILE A 190 -2.31 3.06 -4.98
C ILE A 190 -3.23 2.00 -4.40
N CYS A 191 -4.00 2.40 -3.40
CA CYS A 191 -4.91 1.47 -2.74
C CYS A 191 -5.95 0.89 -3.71
N ARG A 192 -6.11 -0.45 -3.65
CA ARG A 192 -7.22 -1.24 -4.22
C ARG A 192 -7.29 -1.35 -5.74
N ASP A 193 -6.22 -1.05 -6.47
CA ASP A 193 -6.15 -1.33 -7.91
C ASP A 193 -5.70 -2.79 -8.21
N GLY A 194 -5.31 -3.54 -7.18
CA GLY A 194 -4.85 -4.93 -7.29
C GLY A 194 -3.42 -5.05 -7.82
N VAL A 195 -2.67 -3.95 -7.85
CA VAL A 195 -1.26 -3.89 -8.23
C VAL A 195 -0.42 -3.65 -6.97
N ASP A 196 0.67 -4.41 -6.80
CA ASP A 196 1.68 -4.12 -5.77
C ASP A 196 2.64 -3.09 -6.36
N GLN A 197 2.36 -1.79 -6.17
CA GLN A 197 3.21 -0.74 -6.74
C GLN A 197 4.61 -0.77 -6.13
N SER A 198 4.76 -1.20 -4.88
CA SER A 198 6.01 -1.11 -4.11
C SER A 198 6.88 -2.37 -4.15
N CYS A 199 6.46 -3.42 -4.86
CA CYS A 199 7.17 -4.69 -4.99
C CYS A 199 7.60 -5.31 -3.64
N ASP A 200 6.82 -5.11 -2.58
CA ASP A 200 7.13 -5.61 -1.22
C ASP A 200 6.37 -6.90 -0.86
N GLY A 201 5.52 -7.38 -1.77
CA GLY A 201 4.75 -8.61 -1.60
C GLY A 201 3.38 -8.39 -0.96
N GLY A 202 2.92 -7.14 -0.83
CA GLY A 202 1.57 -6.79 -0.37
C GLY A 202 0.93 -5.66 -1.20
N SER A 203 -0.40 -5.53 -1.14
CA SER A 203 -1.09 -4.32 -1.59
C SER A 203 -0.87 -3.23 -0.54
N SER A 204 0.15 -2.40 -0.74
CA SER A 204 0.78 -1.58 0.30
C SER A 204 -0.02 -0.34 0.73
N CYS A 205 -1.27 -0.45 1.18
CA CYS A 205 -1.84 0.68 1.94
C CYS A 205 -1.10 0.80 3.29
N ARG A 206 -0.19 1.77 3.42
CA ARG A 206 0.12 2.34 4.74
C ARG A 206 -0.95 3.36 5.07
N ILE A 207 -1.84 2.98 5.96
CA ILE A 207 -2.79 3.91 6.56
C ILE A 207 -1.98 4.88 7.43
N ALA A 208 -2.30 6.17 7.37
CA ALA A 208 -1.64 7.18 8.18
C ALA A 208 -1.85 6.86 9.67
N GLU A 209 -0.81 6.34 10.31
CA GLU A 209 -0.84 5.91 11.70
C GLU A 209 -0.57 7.12 12.61
N GLN A 210 -1.53 7.52 13.45
CA GLN A 210 -1.19 8.23 14.68
C GLN A 210 -1.03 7.21 15.80
N VAL A 211 0.22 7.02 16.21
CA VAL A 211 0.59 6.20 17.35
C VAL A 211 0.56 7.06 18.60
N LEU A 212 -0.22 6.67 19.60
CA LEU A 212 -0.14 7.26 20.93
C LEU A 212 0.53 6.28 21.90
N GLU A 213 1.86 6.31 21.92
CA GLU A 213 2.67 5.51 22.84
C GLU A 213 2.48 5.98 24.30
N ALA A 214 2.59 5.07 25.26
CA ALA A 214 2.49 5.39 26.69
C ALA A 214 3.47 6.50 27.18
N ASP A 215 4.53 6.81 26.42
CA ASP A 215 5.44 7.94 26.71
C ASP A 215 4.89 9.33 26.24
N ALA A 216 3.77 9.38 25.50
CA ALA A 216 3.01 10.58 25.16
C ALA A 216 2.01 11.02 26.26
N GLY A 217 2.26 10.62 27.52
CA GLY A 217 1.50 11.11 28.67
C GLY A 217 0.42 10.17 29.21
N LEU A 218 0.29 8.95 28.68
CA LEU A 218 -0.56 7.88 29.22
C LEU A 218 0.08 7.10 30.39
N ARG A 219 1.20 7.57 30.96
CA ARG A 219 1.66 7.07 32.25
C ARG A 219 0.68 7.52 33.34
N ALA A 220 -0.25 6.63 33.65
CA ALA A 220 -1.01 6.68 34.89
C ALA A 220 -0.04 6.93 36.05
N GLU A 221 -0.28 8.01 36.79
CA GLU A 221 0.29 8.20 38.12
C GLU A 221 -0.36 7.23 39.15
N SER A 222 -0.71 6.01 38.75
CA SER A 222 -1.27 4.99 39.66
C SER A 222 -0.19 4.25 40.44
N GLY A 223 1.05 4.19 39.93
CA GLY A 223 2.18 3.58 40.64
C GLY A 223 2.03 2.09 40.94
N GLY A 224 1.15 1.38 40.24
CA GLY A 224 0.98 -0.07 40.31
C GLY A 224 1.66 -0.78 39.13
N ASP A 225 2.28 -1.94 39.39
CA ASP A 225 2.99 -2.76 38.37
C ASP A 225 2.02 -3.56 37.45
N TYR A 226 0.70 -3.28 37.42
CA TYR A 226 -0.33 -4.11 36.75
C TYR A 226 -1.35 -3.37 35.86
N ASP A 227 -1.21 -2.07 35.62
CA ASP A 227 -2.15 -1.34 34.76
C ASP A 227 -1.93 -1.71 33.28
N ARG A 228 -2.93 -2.36 32.69
CA ARG A 228 -2.99 -2.69 31.26
C ARG A 228 -4.00 -1.79 30.59
N LEU A 229 -3.55 -0.67 30.02
CA LEU A 229 -4.41 0.26 29.28
C LEU A 229 -4.90 -0.37 27.98
N GLY A 230 -6.16 -0.15 27.62
CA GLY A 230 -6.73 -0.63 26.36
C GLY A 230 -7.24 -2.07 26.43
N THR A 231 -7.75 -2.51 27.59
CA THR A 231 -8.46 -3.79 27.70
C THR A 231 -9.87 -3.73 27.13
N ALA A 232 -10.45 -2.53 27.04
CA ALA A 232 -11.72 -2.24 26.40
C ALA A 232 -11.65 -0.87 25.71
N LEU A 233 -12.39 -0.70 24.62
CA LEU A 233 -12.46 0.52 23.83
C LEU A 233 -13.90 0.78 23.39
N VAL A 234 -14.28 2.05 23.28
CA VAL A 234 -15.47 2.49 22.55
C VAL A 234 -15.23 3.90 22.00
N ALA A 235 -15.73 4.19 20.80
CA ALA A 235 -15.68 5.51 20.18
C ALA A 235 -17.10 6.08 20.04
N CYS A 236 -17.33 7.30 20.51
CA CYS A 236 -18.63 7.96 20.49
C CYS A 236 -18.52 9.48 20.55
N ASP A 237 -19.38 10.17 19.81
CA ASP A 237 -19.58 11.63 19.85
C ASP A 237 -20.32 12.06 21.13
N LEU A 238 -19.58 12.21 22.24
CA LEU A 238 -20.12 12.58 23.56
C LEU A 238 -20.47 14.07 23.62
N ASP A 239 -19.74 14.92 22.89
CA ASP A 239 -19.92 16.38 22.93
C ASP A 239 -20.77 16.96 21.78
N ARG A 240 -21.11 16.12 20.79
CA ARG A 240 -21.94 16.41 19.62
C ARG A 240 -21.33 17.40 18.64
N ASP A 241 -20.01 17.40 18.52
CA ASP A 241 -19.31 18.17 17.49
C ASP A 241 -19.19 17.42 16.16
N GLY A 242 -19.53 16.13 16.14
CA GLY A 242 -19.52 15.24 14.99
C GLY A 242 -18.25 14.41 14.85
N ALA A 243 -17.26 14.62 15.72
CA ALA A 243 -16.09 13.76 15.85
C ALA A 243 -16.20 12.90 17.12
N ASP A 244 -15.82 11.63 17.03
CA ASP A 244 -15.95 10.68 18.11
C ASP A 244 -14.81 10.81 19.13
N GLU A 245 -15.17 10.86 20.41
CA GLU A 245 -14.21 10.64 21.50
C GLU A 245 -13.97 9.16 21.73
N VAL A 246 -12.75 8.81 22.17
CA VAL A 246 -12.39 7.43 22.49
C VAL A 246 -12.30 7.22 24.00
N ILE A 247 -13.06 6.26 24.50
CA ILE A 247 -13.02 5.81 25.89
C ILE A 247 -12.17 4.55 25.96
N VAL A 248 -11.19 4.57 26.86
CA VAL A 248 -10.21 3.50 27.05
C VAL A 248 -10.35 2.93 28.45
N GLY A 249 -10.66 1.64 28.57
CA GLY A 249 -10.62 0.93 29.86
C GLY A 249 -9.22 0.39 30.18
N ALA A 250 -8.87 0.33 31.46
CA ALA A 250 -7.78 -0.52 31.94
C ALA A 250 -8.34 -1.63 32.82
N GLY A 251 -7.73 -2.82 32.73
CA GLY A 251 -8.21 -4.04 33.38
C GLY A 251 -8.24 -3.98 34.91
N LEU A 252 -8.32 -5.16 35.53
CA LEU A 252 -8.60 -5.50 36.94
C LEU A 252 -8.27 -4.51 38.10
N GLU A 253 -7.33 -3.57 37.98
CA GLU A 253 -7.02 -2.58 39.02
C GLU A 253 -7.01 -1.11 38.52
N GLY A 254 -7.24 -0.87 37.23
CA GLY A 254 -7.16 0.44 36.58
C GLY A 254 -8.51 1.14 36.38
N ASP A 255 -8.46 2.45 36.20
CA ASP A 255 -9.62 3.29 35.88
C ASP A 255 -9.95 3.28 34.36
N ALA A 256 -10.82 4.18 33.90
CA ALA A 256 -11.05 4.45 32.48
C ALA A 256 -10.57 5.88 32.13
N TRP A 257 -10.23 6.11 30.86
CA TRP A 257 -9.79 7.39 30.32
C TRP A 257 -10.61 7.79 29.11
N MET A 258 -10.68 9.09 28.86
CA MET A 258 -11.27 9.67 27.68
C MET A 258 -10.19 10.42 26.89
N LEU A 259 -10.10 10.09 25.61
CA LEU A 259 -9.37 10.81 24.59
C LEU A 259 -10.38 11.70 23.85
N PRO A 260 -10.12 13.01 23.69
CA PRO A 260 -10.96 13.87 22.86
C PRO A 260 -10.88 13.43 21.39
N SER A 261 -11.66 14.05 20.51
CA SER A 261 -11.46 13.94 19.07
C SER A 261 -10.01 14.28 18.68
N ALA A 262 -9.47 13.54 17.71
CA ALA A 262 -8.10 13.63 17.26
C ALA A 262 -7.80 15.00 16.62
N PRO A 263 -6.54 15.50 16.72
CA PRO A 263 -5.38 14.87 17.35
C PRO A 263 -5.48 14.86 18.89
N TRP A 264 -5.12 13.74 19.51
CA TRP A 264 -5.24 13.48 20.95
C TRP A 264 -4.20 14.27 21.79
N GLU A 265 -4.38 15.58 21.90
CA GLU A 265 -3.45 16.49 22.61
C GLU A 265 -3.62 16.48 24.14
N SER A 266 -4.70 15.88 24.66
CA SER A 266 -4.98 15.82 26.10
C SER A 266 -5.78 14.56 26.47
N ILE A 267 -5.72 14.13 27.73
CA ILE A 267 -6.36 12.90 28.21
C ILE A 267 -7.04 13.20 29.55
N THR A 268 -8.26 12.68 29.73
CA THR A 268 -9.03 12.85 30.97
C THR A 268 -9.21 11.51 31.67
N GLU A 269 -8.74 11.38 32.91
CA GLU A 269 -9.04 10.23 33.76
C GLU A 269 -10.51 10.31 34.23
N LEU A 270 -11.28 9.25 33.96
CA LEU A 270 -12.70 9.21 34.27
C LEU A 270 -12.99 8.64 35.67
N ARG A 271 -12.12 7.85 36.29
CA ARG A 271 -12.35 7.30 37.65
C ARG A 271 -13.65 6.49 37.80
N LEU A 272 -13.98 5.71 36.78
CA LEU A 272 -15.17 4.86 36.77
C LEU A 272 -15.04 3.61 37.65
N GLY A 273 -13.91 3.43 38.35
CA GLY A 273 -13.70 2.33 39.30
C GLY A 273 -12.89 1.19 38.70
N ALA A 274 -12.17 0.49 39.58
CA ALA A 274 -11.21 -0.55 39.24
C ALA A 274 -11.88 -1.74 38.52
N GLY A 275 -11.48 -1.96 37.26
CA GLY A 275 -11.76 -3.19 36.53
C GLY A 275 -12.41 -3.01 35.18
N GLY A 276 -11.96 -2.04 34.36
CA GLY A 276 -12.46 -1.70 33.01
C GLY A 276 -12.40 -2.83 31.99
N ASP A 277 -13.12 -3.92 32.28
CA ASP A 277 -13.32 -5.11 31.47
C ASP A 277 -14.31 -4.84 30.32
N ALA A 278 -15.18 -3.84 30.48
CA ALA A 278 -16.04 -3.31 29.43
C ALA A 278 -16.27 -1.81 29.62
N VAL A 279 -16.28 -1.07 28.51
CA VAL A 279 -16.73 0.32 28.43
C VAL A 279 -17.77 0.43 27.32
N ALA A 280 -18.72 1.34 27.48
CA ALA A 280 -19.71 1.65 26.46
C ALA A 280 -20.16 3.11 26.60
N CYS A 281 -20.82 3.61 25.56
CA CYS A 281 -21.60 4.83 25.62
C CYS A 281 -23.04 4.52 25.19
N ALA A 282 -24.01 5.15 25.84
CA ALA A 282 -25.43 5.04 25.50
C ALA A 282 -26.20 6.12 26.25
N ASP A 283 -27.36 6.53 25.75
CA ASP A 283 -28.31 7.37 26.51
C ASP A 283 -29.06 6.49 27.52
N VAL A 284 -28.54 6.40 28.74
CA VAL A 284 -29.03 5.45 29.75
C VAL A 284 -30.29 5.98 30.43
N ASP A 285 -30.38 7.30 30.63
CA ASP A 285 -31.47 7.95 31.35
C ASP A 285 -32.56 8.57 30.46
N GLY A 286 -32.38 8.54 29.15
CA GLY A 286 -33.35 8.98 28.14
C GLY A 286 -33.42 10.50 27.98
N ASP A 287 -32.37 11.23 28.36
CA ASP A 287 -32.29 12.68 28.23
C ASP A 287 -31.80 13.14 26.83
N GLY A 288 -31.37 12.18 26.02
CA GLY A 288 -30.87 12.31 24.67
C GLY A 288 -29.35 12.38 24.58
N LEU A 289 -28.63 12.69 25.67
CA LEU A 289 -27.17 12.77 25.70
C LEU A 289 -26.57 11.38 25.94
N LEU A 290 -25.42 11.11 25.32
CA LEU A 290 -24.70 9.87 25.60
C LEU A 290 -24.05 9.93 26.97
N ASP A 291 -24.23 8.88 27.75
CA ASP A 291 -23.57 8.65 29.02
C ASP A 291 -22.40 7.70 28.83
N ILE A 292 -21.44 7.74 29.75
CA ILE A 292 -20.32 6.80 29.78
C ILE A 292 -20.62 5.69 30.78
N LEU A 293 -20.48 4.44 30.35
CA LEU A 293 -20.63 3.26 31.18
C LEU A 293 -19.27 2.57 31.34
N GLY A 294 -18.92 2.27 32.59
CA GLY A 294 -17.74 1.47 32.93
C GLY A 294 -18.17 0.26 33.75
N GLY A 295 -17.89 -0.94 33.25
CA GLY A 295 -18.05 -2.17 34.00
C GLY A 295 -16.89 -2.35 34.99
N ASP A 296 -17.21 -2.89 36.16
CA ASP A 296 -16.22 -3.41 37.10
C ASP A 296 -16.57 -4.87 37.50
N ASP A 297 -15.82 -5.44 38.46
CA ASP A 297 -16.01 -6.81 38.92
C ASP A 297 -17.45 -7.17 39.33
N ASP A 298 -18.31 -6.24 39.75
CA ASP A 298 -19.65 -6.54 40.29
C ASP A 298 -20.74 -5.47 40.00
N GLN A 299 -20.41 -4.34 39.38
CA GLN A 299 -21.32 -3.23 39.11
C GLN A 299 -20.97 -2.52 37.79
N VAL A 300 -21.92 -1.75 37.27
CA VAL A 300 -21.69 -0.81 36.16
C VAL A 300 -21.82 0.59 36.71
N ARG A 301 -20.79 1.42 36.56
CA ARG A 301 -20.87 2.85 36.88
C ARG A 301 -21.31 3.62 35.66
N VAL A 302 -22.22 4.55 35.87
CA VAL A 302 -22.76 5.41 34.83
C VAL A 302 -22.36 6.85 35.14
N ARG A 303 -21.73 7.50 34.17
CA ARG A 303 -21.45 8.94 34.18
C ARG A 303 -22.34 9.64 33.17
N PRO A 304 -23.23 10.53 33.63
CA PRO A 304 -24.17 11.18 32.75
C PRO A 304 -23.52 12.22 31.84
N GLY A 305 -23.90 12.23 30.56
CA GLY A 305 -23.48 13.27 29.60
C GLY A 305 -23.99 14.66 29.99
N SER A 306 -25.12 14.73 30.71
CA SER A 306 -25.68 15.96 31.26
C SER A 306 -24.84 16.65 32.34
N GLY A 307 -23.84 15.96 32.89
CA GLY A 307 -23.02 16.44 34.00
C GLY A 307 -23.70 16.27 35.37
N GLU A 308 -24.76 15.48 35.45
CA GLU A 308 -25.32 15.00 36.72
C GLU A 308 -24.33 14.09 37.48
N ALA A 309 -24.67 13.74 38.73
CA ALA A 309 -23.78 12.94 39.56
C ALA A 309 -23.77 11.48 39.12
N ASP A 310 -22.58 10.89 39.03
CA ASP A 310 -22.39 9.46 38.75
C ASP A 310 -23.28 8.57 39.65
N TRP A 311 -23.82 7.50 39.08
CA TRP A 311 -24.52 6.44 39.81
C TRP A 311 -24.02 5.05 39.42
N THR A 312 -24.67 4.03 39.96
CA THR A 312 -24.24 2.65 39.82
C THR A 312 -25.42 1.72 39.64
N LEU A 313 -25.29 0.79 38.69
CA LEU A 313 -26.16 -0.34 38.47
C LEU A 313 -25.49 -1.58 39.04
N SER A 314 -26.23 -2.40 39.76
CA SER A 314 -25.72 -3.65 40.34
C SER A 314 -26.85 -4.65 40.53
N VAL A 315 -26.47 -5.92 40.64
CA VAL A 315 -27.39 -7.03 40.92
C VAL A 315 -26.99 -7.72 42.21
N ASP A 316 -27.97 -8.24 42.95
CA ASP A 316 -27.69 -8.95 44.21
C ASP A 316 -27.01 -10.30 43.94
N GLY A 317 -25.72 -10.41 44.27
CA GLY A 317 -24.95 -11.65 44.18
C GLY A 317 -23.48 -11.39 43.85
N ASN A 318 -22.60 -12.35 44.17
CA ASN A 318 -21.20 -12.25 43.77
C ASN A 318 -21.05 -12.63 42.30
N GLY A 319 -20.48 -11.73 41.50
CA GLY A 319 -19.54 -12.07 40.45
C GLY A 319 -19.87 -11.50 39.08
N TRP A 320 -18.97 -10.67 38.55
CA TRP A 320 -18.73 -10.37 37.14
C TRP A 320 -19.92 -9.74 36.42
N PHE A 321 -20.67 -8.87 37.10
CA PHE A 321 -21.72 -8.06 36.46
C PHE A 321 -21.07 -6.81 35.87
N GLY A 322 -21.25 -6.57 34.57
CA GLY A 322 -20.53 -5.52 33.85
C GLY A 322 -19.34 -6.03 33.01
N VAL A 323 -19.18 -7.34 32.90
CA VAL A 323 -18.12 -7.97 32.07
C VAL A 323 -18.27 -7.73 30.56
N ALA A 324 -19.48 -7.39 30.14
CA ALA A 324 -19.82 -6.92 28.80
C ALA A 324 -20.93 -5.89 28.93
N ILE A 325 -20.84 -4.81 28.16
CA ILE A 325 -21.84 -3.75 28.08
C ILE A 325 -22.00 -3.43 26.61
N SER A 326 -23.23 -3.44 26.11
CA SER A 326 -23.54 -3.07 24.73
C SER A 326 -24.78 -2.21 24.72
N ASP A 327 -24.74 -1.10 23.98
CA ASP A 327 -25.94 -0.56 23.38
C ASP A 327 -26.47 -1.61 22.39
N VAL A 328 -27.71 -2.06 22.58
CA VAL A 328 -28.32 -3.07 21.71
C VAL A 328 -29.30 -2.48 20.70
N GLY A 329 -29.47 -1.16 20.66
CA GLY A 329 -30.44 -0.48 19.82
C GLY A 329 -31.87 -0.59 20.34
N ASP A 330 -32.83 -0.11 19.54
CA ASP A 330 -34.27 -0.13 19.89
C ASP A 330 -34.85 -1.53 19.65
N VAL A 331 -34.84 -2.35 20.69
CA VAL A 331 -35.25 -3.76 20.65
C VAL A 331 -36.77 -3.88 20.80
N ASP A 332 -37.45 -2.92 21.42
CA ASP A 332 -38.90 -3.00 21.64
C ASP A 332 -39.77 -2.06 20.77
N GLY A 333 -39.12 -1.19 19.99
CA GLY A 333 -39.74 -0.28 19.04
C GLY A 333 -40.32 0.99 19.68
N ASP A 334 -39.90 1.35 20.89
CA ASP A 334 -40.35 2.57 21.56
C ASP A 334 -39.58 3.84 21.15
N GLY A 335 -38.49 3.66 20.39
CA GLY A 335 -37.63 4.73 19.87
C GLY A 335 -36.48 5.12 20.80
N GLN A 336 -36.29 4.43 21.92
CA GLN A 336 -35.09 4.50 22.75
C GLN A 336 -34.29 3.21 22.59
N ALA A 337 -32.97 3.32 22.74
CA ALA A 337 -32.12 2.14 22.70
C ALA A 337 -32.09 1.42 24.06
N GLU A 338 -32.08 0.09 24.02
CA GLU A 338 -31.84 -0.74 25.20
C GLU A 338 -30.34 -0.95 25.41
N ILE A 339 -29.97 -1.15 26.68
CA ILE A 339 -28.60 -1.47 27.06
C ILE A 339 -28.57 -2.84 27.70
N ALA A 340 -27.70 -3.71 27.17
CA ALA A 340 -27.49 -5.04 27.67
C ALA A 340 -26.21 -5.12 28.52
N VAL A 341 -26.31 -5.71 29.70
CA VAL A 341 -25.19 -5.92 30.63
C VAL A 341 -25.01 -7.41 30.90
N GLY A 342 -23.83 -7.91 30.54
CA GLY A 342 -23.41 -9.28 30.69
C GLY A 342 -23.03 -9.65 32.12
N ASN A 343 -23.27 -10.91 32.47
CA ASN A 343 -22.88 -11.53 33.72
C ASN A 343 -22.61 -13.02 33.50
N HIS A 344 -21.40 -13.54 33.73
CA HIS A 344 -21.10 -14.96 33.45
C HIS A 344 -20.89 -15.94 34.65
N PRO A 345 -21.17 -15.63 35.94
CA PRO A 345 -21.10 -16.63 36.99
C PRO A 345 -22.17 -17.73 36.79
N GLY A 346 -21.81 -18.96 37.18
CA GLY A 346 -22.75 -20.08 37.18
C GLY A 346 -23.22 -20.48 35.78
N ARG A 347 -24.41 -20.01 35.38
CA ARG A 347 -25.00 -20.29 34.06
C ARG A 347 -24.89 -19.12 33.09
N GLY A 348 -24.53 -17.94 33.59
CA GLY A 348 -24.52 -16.72 32.81
C GLY A 348 -25.91 -16.11 32.60
N ALA A 349 -25.94 -14.80 32.39
CA ALA A 349 -27.13 -13.99 32.20
C ALA A 349 -26.78 -12.67 31.50
N VAL A 350 -27.80 -12.05 30.93
CA VAL A 350 -27.79 -10.69 30.42
C VAL A 350 -28.94 -9.93 31.05
N TRP A 351 -28.66 -8.73 31.53
CA TRP A 351 -29.62 -7.82 32.14
C TRP A 351 -29.86 -6.65 31.19
N ARG A 352 -31.07 -6.13 31.17
CA ARG A 352 -31.31 -4.83 30.54
C ARG A 352 -31.23 -3.71 31.56
N VAL A 353 -30.88 -2.51 31.12
CA VAL A 353 -31.17 -1.30 31.90
C VAL A 353 -32.66 -0.96 31.72
N GLY A 354 -33.36 -0.74 32.84
CA GLY A 354 -34.77 -0.41 32.84
C GLY A 354 -35.04 1.06 32.55
N ALA A 355 -36.28 1.37 32.16
CA ALA A 355 -36.72 2.72 31.85
C ALA A 355 -36.35 3.75 32.94
N GLY A 356 -35.62 4.79 32.55
CA GLY A 356 -35.07 5.83 33.44
C GLY A 356 -33.71 5.49 34.05
N GLY A 357 -32.98 4.51 33.52
CA GLY A 357 -31.52 4.39 33.64
C GLY A 357 -30.92 3.97 34.99
N HIS A 358 -31.75 3.79 36.02
CA HIS A 358 -31.29 3.57 37.40
C HIS A 358 -31.55 2.16 37.95
N THR A 359 -32.14 1.28 37.17
CA THR A 359 -32.43 -0.10 37.58
C THR A 359 -32.03 -1.07 36.49
N VAL A 360 -31.76 -2.31 36.87
CA VAL A 360 -31.51 -3.41 35.94
C VAL A 360 -32.55 -4.50 36.10
N GLU A 361 -32.95 -5.08 34.99
CA GLU A 361 -33.99 -6.11 34.92
C GLU A 361 -33.45 -7.37 34.23
N PRO A 362 -33.75 -8.58 34.74
CA PRO A 362 -33.27 -9.79 34.09
C PRO A 362 -33.87 -9.90 32.69
N TRP A 363 -33.04 -10.23 31.70
CA TRP A 363 -33.50 -10.31 30.32
C TRP A 363 -33.24 -11.67 29.69
N PHE A 364 -31.99 -12.11 29.62
CA PHE A 364 -31.65 -13.43 29.08
C PHE A 364 -30.93 -14.28 30.13
N ARG A 365 -31.33 -15.53 30.30
CA ARG A 365 -30.71 -16.44 31.27
C ARG A 365 -30.18 -17.71 30.62
N GLY A 366 -28.91 -18.02 30.88
CA GLY A 366 -28.34 -19.30 30.51
C GLY A 366 -28.94 -20.45 31.34
N THR A 367 -29.19 -21.59 30.70
CA THR A 367 -29.67 -22.81 31.38
C THR A 367 -28.55 -23.80 31.67
N ARG A 368 -27.39 -23.65 31.01
CA ARG A 368 -26.23 -24.55 31.10
C ARG A 368 -25.15 -23.96 32.02
N SER A 369 -24.56 -24.79 32.87
CA SER A 369 -23.46 -24.36 33.75
C SER A 369 -22.14 -24.25 33.01
N ALA A 370 -21.34 -23.22 33.33
CA ALA A 370 -20.04 -22.96 32.73
C ALA A 370 -20.06 -22.74 31.21
N ALA A 371 -21.22 -22.37 30.64
CA ALA A 371 -21.33 -21.99 29.23
C ALA A 371 -20.74 -20.59 28.95
N TYR A 372 -20.53 -19.78 30.00
CA TYR A 372 -20.15 -18.37 29.89
C TYR A 372 -21.12 -17.54 29.04
N PHE A 373 -22.41 -17.92 29.04
CA PHE A 373 -23.48 -17.18 28.39
C PHE A 373 -23.52 -15.74 28.90
N GLY A 374 -23.54 -14.75 28.00
CA GLY A 374 -23.54 -13.34 28.37
C GLY A 374 -22.17 -12.78 28.74
N ARG A 375 -21.06 -13.50 28.48
CA ARG A 375 -19.71 -12.90 28.53
C ARG A 375 -19.43 -12.03 27.30
N ALA A 376 -20.06 -12.30 26.16
CA ALA A 376 -20.05 -11.44 25.00
C ALA A 376 -21.50 -11.17 24.58
N VAL A 377 -21.83 -9.91 24.36
CA VAL A 377 -23.15 -9.42 23.97
C VAL A 377 -22.94 -8.29 22.97
N ALA A 378 -23.70 -8.27 21.88
CA ALA A 378 -23.68 -7.20 20.89
C ALA A 378 -25.06 -7.02 20.25
N SER A 379 -25.34 -5.83 19.74
CA SER A 379 -26.31 -5.67 18.66
C SER A 379 -25.65 -6.07 17.35
N PRO A 380 -26.20 -7.03 16.60
CA PRO A 380 -25.86 -7.15 15.19
C PRO A 380 -26.57 -6.11 14.32
N GLY A 381 -27.64 -5.46 14.82
CA GLY A 381 -28.58 -4.68 14.02
C GLY A 381 -29.90 -5.44 13.80
N ASP A 382 -30.62 -5.11 12.73
CA ASP A 382 -31.87 -5.76 12.32
C ASP A 382 -31.57 -6.94 11.37
N VAL A 383 -31.52 -8.16 11.92
CA VAL A 383 -31.05 -9.35 11.21
C VAL A 383 -32.16 -10.04 10.44
N ASP A 384 -33.43 -9.71 10.72
CA ASP A 384 -34.59 -10.28 10.03
C ASP A 384 -35.43 -9.26 9.24
N GLY A 385 -35.02 -7.99 9.24
CA GLY A 385 -35.57 -6.91 8.43
C GLY A 385 -36.94 -6.44 8.92
N ASP A 386 -37.28 -6.63 10.19
CA ASP A 386 -38.55 -6.21 10.78
C ASP A 386 -38.56 -4.76 11.27
N GLY A 387 -37.39 -4.13 11.29
CA GLY A 387 -37.14 -2.75 11.69
C GLY A 387 -36.80 -2.56 13.16
N LEU A 388 -36.65 -3.64 13.93
CA LEU A 388 -36.21 -3.63 15.32
C LEU A 388 -34.77 -4.12 15.43
N ALA A 389 -34.05 -3.66 16.44
CA ALA A 389 -32.72 -4.18 16.71
C ALA A 389 -32.79 -5.54 17.42
N ASP A 390 -31.82 -6.41 17.12
CA ASP A 390 -31.73 -7.75 17.70
C ASP A 390 -30.57 -7.89 18.70
N VAL A 391 -30.51 -9.01 19.42
CA VAL A 391 -29.48 -9.24 20.44
C VAL A 391 -28.74 -10.56 20.20
N LEU A 392 -27.43 -10.47 19.99
CA LEU A 392 -26.54 -11.62 19.82
C LEU A 392 -25.74 -11.88 21.11
N ILE A 393 -25.79 -13.11 21.61
CA ILE A 393 -25.14 -13.50 22.88
C ILE A 393 -24.23 -14.70 22.68
N GLY A 394 -22.96 -14.55 23.09
CA GLY A 394 -21.96 -15.62 23.07
C GLY A 394 -22.00 -16.54 24.29
N ALA A 395 -21.63 -17.80 24.09
CA ALA A 395 -21.54 -18.87 25.09
C ALA A 395 -20.39 -19.85 24.78
N TYR A 396 -19.16 -19.33 24.70
CA TYR A 396 -17.99 -20.10 24.25
C TYR A 396 -17.62 -21.33 25.09
N GLY A 397 -18.11 -21.44 26.33
CA GLY A 397 -17.86 -22.62 27.18
C GLY A 397 -18.85 -23.77 26.99
N GLU A 398 -19.87 -23.58 26.15
CA GLU A 398 -20.88 -24.60 25.90
C GLU A 398 -20.28 -25.85 25.24
N ASP A 399 -20.85 -27.02 25.58
CA ASP A 399 -20.54 -28.33 24.99
C ASP A 399 -19.04 -28.67 24.90
N ASP A 400 -18.33 -28.59 26.04
CA ASP A 400 -16.87 -28.81 26.17
C ASP A 400 -16.04 -27.86 25.29
N TYR A 401 -16.45 -26.59 25.28
CA TYR A 401 -15.83 -25.50 24.52
C TYR A 401 -15.97 -25.63 23.01
N ALA A 402 -16.98 -26.37 22.52
CA ALA A 402 -17.44 -26.20 21.14
C ALA A 402 -17.94 -24.76 20.96
N GLY A 403 -18.63 -24.24 21.98
CA GLY A 403 -19.14 -22.87 22.01
C GLY A 403 -20.38 -22.68 21.13
N ALA A 404 -21.07 -21.57 21.36
CA ALA A 404 -22.22 -21.18 20.57
C ALA A 404 -22.44 -19.66 20.63
N ALA A 405 -23.14 -19.13 19.62
CA ALA A 405 -23.80 -17.84 19.68
C ALA A 405 -25.31 -18.02 19.52
N ARG A 406 -26.11 -17.20 20.21
CA ARG A 406 -27.57 -17.23 20.18
C ARG A 406 -28.10 -15.86 19.81
N ILE A 407 -28.99 -15.83 18.84
CA ILE A 407 -29.69 -14.62 18.41
C ILE A 407 -31.09 -14.61 18.99
N PHE A 408 -31.48 -13.44 19.48
CA PHE A 408 -32.79 -13.14 20.02
C PHE A 408 -33.36 -11.96 19.25
N LEU A 409 -34.45 -12.21 18.53
CA LEU A 409 -35.11 -11.19 17.75
C LEU A 409 -35.78 -10.16 18.67
N GLY A 410 -35.90 -8.94 18.16
CA GLY A 410 -36.60 -7.82 18.76
C GLY A 410 -38.11 -8.03 18.92
N GLY A 411 -38.76 -7.04 19.52
CA GLY A 411 -40.21 -6.95 19.73
C GLY A 411 -40.68 -7.38 21.13
N SER A 412 -39.82 -7.91 21.99
CA SER A 412 -40.18 -8.23 23.38
C SER A 412 -39.01 -8.06 24.36
N LEU A 413 -39.29 -7.31 25.43
CA LEU A 413 -38.44 -7.20 26.62
C LEU A 413 -38.79 -8.24 27.70
N ASP A 414 -39.57 -9.28 27.41
CA ASP A 414 -39.84 -10.30 28.42
C ASP A 414 -38.55 -11.09 28.75
N GLU A 415 -38.45 -11.56 30.01
CA GLU A 415 -37.35 -12.43 30.41
C GLU A 415 -37.41 -13.76 29.61
N ARG A 416 -36.33 -14.09 28.89
CA ARG A 416 -36.14 -15.28 28.07
C ARG A 416 -34.97 -16.12 28.57
N THR A 417 -34.93 -17.40 28.19
CA THR A 417 -33.80 -18.29 28.42
C THR A 417 -33.03 -18.56 27.14
N ASP A 418 -31.82 -19.10 27.25
CA ASP A 418 -31.00 -19.56 26.11
C ASP A 418 -31.68 -20.64 25.24
N ASP A 419 -32.69 -21.33 25.75
CA ASP A 419 -33.53 -22.27 24.99
C ASP A 419 -34.67 -21.58 24.22
N ASP A 420 -34.95 -20.31 24.52
CA ASP A 420 -35.97 -19.47 23.84
C ASP A 420 -35.35 -18.62 22.70
N ALA A 421 -34.07 -18.83 22.37
CA ALA A 421 -33.40 -18.15 21.26
C ALA A 421 -34.04 -18.48 19.91
N ASP A 422 -34.12 -17.48 19.04
CA ASP A 422 -34.75 -17.61 17.72
C ASP A 422 -33.89 -18.45 16.77
N ALA A 423 -32.57 -18.35 16.89
CA ALA A 423 -31.62 -19.29 16.29
C ALA A 423 -30.37 -19.49 17.16
N MET A 424 -29.68 -20.60 16.91
CA MET A 424 -28.43 -20.96 17.58
C MET A 424 -27.37 -21.35 16.54
N TYR A 425 -26.17 -20.80 16.71
CA TYR A 425 -25.02 -21.04 15.86
C TYR A 425 -23.96 -21.79 16.67
N ALA A 426 -23.89 -23.10 16.46
CA ALA A 426 -23.08 -23.99 17.29
C ALA A 426 -21.72 -24.28 16.65
N GLY A 427 -20.64 -24.13 17.41
CA GLY A 427 -19.32 -24.60 17.03
C GLY A 427 -19.18 -26.12 17.17
N ALA A 428 -18.01 -26.65 16.86
CA ALA A 428 -17.68 -28.06 17.03
C ALA A 428 -16.37 -28.25 17.80
N GLY A 429 -16.22 -29.38 18.48
CA GLY A 429 -14.95 -29.69 19.15
C GLY A 429 -14.54 -28.63 20.18
N ARG A 430 -13.38 -28.00 19.98
CA ARG A 430 -12.87 -26.91 20.82
C ARG A 430 -12.73 -25.63 20.01
N ASP A 431 -13.82 -25.28 19.34
CA ASP A 431 -13.92 -24.09 18.50
C ASP A 431 -14.11 -22.82 19.31
N TYR A 432 -14.56 -22.88 20.58
CA TYR A 432 -14.79 -21.71 21.43
C TYR A 432 -15.69 -20.64 20.79
N ALA A 433 -16.63 -21.06 19.93
CA ALA A 433 -17.50 -20.13 19.21
C ALA A 433 -18.33 -19.23 20.16
N GLY A 434 -18.46 -17.95 19.82
CA GLY A 434 -19.13 -16.97 20.68
C GLY A 434 -18.22 -16.47 21.82
N PHE A 435 -16.90 -16.51 21.62
CA PHE A 435 -15.95 -15.86 22.53
C PHE A 435 -16.04 -14.34 22.41
N ALA A 436 -16.17 -13.86 21.17
CA ALA A 436 -16.53 -12.49 20.82
C ALA A 436 -17.66 -12.53 19.78
N VAL A 437 -18.52 -11.52 19.78
CA VAL A 437 -19.65 -11.40 18.85
C VAL A 437 -19.85 -9.94 18.44
N THR A 438 -20.28 -9.71 17.21
CA THR A 438 -20.66 -8.40 16.65
C THR A 438 -21.57 -8.64 15.44
N GLY A 439 -22.01 -7.59 14.75
CA GLY A 439 -22.75 -7.72 13.50
C GLY A 439 -23.01 -6.39 12.80
N GLY A 440 -23.49 -6.49 11.57
CA GLY A 440 -23.73 -5.39 10.65
C GLY A 440 -23.95 -5.94 9.25
N ASP A 441 -24.44 -5.12 8.32
CA ASP A 441 -24.70 -5.55 6.92
C ASP A 441 -23.38 -5.59 6.12
N LEU A 442 -22.73 -6.76 6.06
CA LEU A 442 -21.41 -6.93 5.43
C LEU A 442 -21.51 -7.25 3.93
N ASP A 443 -22.67 -7.70 3.46
CA ASP A 443 -22.93 -8.03 2.05
C ASP A 443 -23.91 -7.09 1.33
N ALA A 444 -24.34 -6.03 2.03
CA ALA A 444 -25.23 -4.96 1.57
C ALA A 444 -26.58 -5.47 1.05
N ASP A 445 -27.10 -6.56 1.62
CA ASP A 445 -28.38 -7.13 1.24
C ASP A 445 -29.57 -6.51 2.00
N GLY A 446 -29.29 -5.65 2.98
CA GLY A 446 -30.26 -4.93 3.81
C GLY A 446 -30.68 -5.68 5.06
N TYR A 447 -30.08 -6.83 5.35
CA TYR A 447 -30.18 -7.52 6.63
C TYR A 447 -28.84 -7.43 7.35
N ALA A 448 -28.87 -7.25 8.67
CA ALA A 448 -27.64 -7.35 9.44
C ALA A 448 -27.11 -8.80 9.47
N ASP A 449 -25.80 -8.94 9.27
CA ASP A 449 -25.08 -10.20 9.40
C ASP A 449 -24.53 -10.39 10.81
N LEU A 450 -24.28 -11.65 11.16
CA LEU A 450 -23.72 -12.04 12.45
C LEU A 450 -22.25 -12.41 12.29
N VAL A 451 -21.40 -11.86 13.15
CA VAL A 451 -19.98 -12.22 13.21
C VAL A 451 -19.67 -12.87 14.55
N ILE A 452 -19.07 -14.05 14.50
CA ILE A 452 -18.82 -14.90 15.66
C ILE A 452 -17.34 -15.24 15.71
N GLY A 453 -16.64 -14.73 16.72
CA GLY A 453 -15.23 -15.02 17.00
C GLY A 453 -15.06 -16.22 17.93
N SER A 454 -13.97 -16.95 17.74
CA SER A 454 -13.57 -18.08 18.60
C SER A 454 -12.49 -17.74 19.63
N GLY A 455 -11.67 -16.73 19.38
CA GLY A 455 -10.41 -16.54 20.09
C GLY A 455 -9.54 -17.79 19.97
N PHE A 456 -9.53 -18.63 21.01
CA PHE A 456 -8.69 -19.84 21.11
C PHE A 456 -8.89 -20.89 20.00
N GLY A 457 -9.99 -20.83 19.25
CA GLY A 457 -10.25 -21.70 18.11
C GLY A 457 -9.59 -21.25 16.79
N SER A 458 -9.09 -20.01 16.70
CA SER A 458 -8.51 -19.40 15.47
C SER A 458 -9.45 -19.38 14.26
N ASN A 459 -10.71 -19.04 14.50
CA ASN A 459 -11.75 -18.89 13.49
C ASN A 459 -12.62 -17.66 13.78
N VAL A 460 -13.07 -17.01 12.70
CA VAL A 460 -14.22 -16.10 12.71
C VAL A 460 -15.23 -16.62 11.71
N TRP A 461 -16.49 -16.71 12.11
CA TRP A 461 -17.60 -17.10 11.23
C TRP A 461 -18.49 -15.92 10.96
N ILE A 462 -18.98 -15.83 9.73
CA ILE A 462 -20.00 -14.87 9.32
C ILE A 462 -21.22 -15.66 8.89
N VAL A 463 -22.37 -15.32 9.46
CA VAL A 463 -23.67 -15.92 9.14
C VAL A 463 -24.60 -14.83 8.69
N ARG A 464 -25.24 -15.01 7.54
CA ARG A 464 -26.05 -13.94 6.95
C ARG A 464 -27.38 -13.75 7.63
N GLY A 465 -27.77 -12.48 7.71
CA GLY A 465 -29.13 -12.08 8.05
C GLY A 465 -30.14 -12.59 7.03
N SER A 466 -31.40 -12.72 7.46
CA SER A 466 -32.53 -12.93 6.55
C SER A 466 -33.85 -12.85 7.31
N ALA A 467 -34.93 -12.57 6.57
CA ALA A 467 -36.31 -12.60 7.10
C ALA A 467 -36.77 -13.94 7.70
N SER A 468 -35.94 -15.00 7.68
CA SER A 468 -36.23 -16.26 8.33
C SER A 468 -34.94 -16.94 8.75
N LEU A 469 -34.52 -16.67 9.98
CA LEU A 469 -33.33 -17.25 10.56
C LEU A 469 -33.44 -18.77 10.72
N ALA A 470 -32.29 -19.44 10.65
CA ALA A 470 -32.15 -20.86 10.90
C ALA A 470 -30.97 -21.11 11.83
N SER A 471 -31.13 -22.04 12.78
CA SER A 471 -29.99 -22.57 13.53
C SER A 471 -29.05 -23.33 12.60
N VAL A 472 -27.76 -23.02 12.67
CA VAL A 472 -26.71 -23.55 11.79
C VAL A 472 -25.55 -24.07 12.63
N GLU A 473 -24.99 -25.23 12.27
CA GLU A 473 -23.66 -25.61 12.74
C GLU A 473 -22.63 -24.77 12.00
N LEU A 474 -21.73 -24.09 12.71
CA LEU A 474 -20.80 -23.09 12.15
C LEU A 474 -19.82 -23.68 11.11
N ALA A 475 -19.66 -25.00 11.06
CA ALA A 475 -18.99 -25.68 9.95
C ALA A 475 -19.63 -25.41 8.57
N TYR A 476 -20.88 -24.93 8.55
CA TYR A 476 -21.66 -24.57 7.37
C TYR A 476 -22.13 -23.10 7.38
N ALA A 477 -21.44 -22.23 8.13
CA ALA A 477 -21.67 -20.79 8.05
C ALA A 477 -21.44 -20.27 6.61
N ASP A 478 -22.01 -19.11 6.29
CA ASP A 478 -21.89 -18.50 4.96
C ASP A 478 -20.44 -18.18 4.60
N ALA A 479 -19.67 -17.72 5.59
CA ALA A 479 -18.24 -17.48 5.46
C ALA A 479 -17.48 -17.85 6.73
N ARG A 480 -16.16 -18.04 6.56
CA ARG A 480 -15.25 -18.36 7.65
C ARG A 480 -13.85 -17.84 7.33
N LEU A 481 -13.32 -17.03 8.24
CA LEU A 481 -11.93 -16.60 8.23
C LEU A 481 -11.12 -17.49 9.17
N THR A 482 -9.98 -17.98 8.66
CA THR A 482 -8.94 -18.63 9.46
C THR A 482 -7.71 -17.74 9.51
N GLY A 483 -6.71 -18.08 10.32
CA GLY A 483 -5.46 -17.32 10.37
C GLY A 483 -4.60 -17.69 11.56
N ARG A 484 -3.80 -16.72 12.02
CA ARG A 484 -2.86 -16.87 13.13
C ARG A 484 -3.51 -17.37 14.42
N ASN A 485 -2.64 -17.81 15.34
CA ASN A 485 -3.08 -18.31 16.63
C ASN A 485 -3.94 -17.25 17.34
N VAL A 486 -5.07 -17.71 17.88
CA VAL A 486 -6.03 -16.90 18.64
C VAL A 486 -6.83 -15.87 17.82
N LEU A 487 -6.94 -16.06 16.50
CA LEU A 487 -7.80 -15.25 15.61
C LEU A 487 -9.27 -15.26 16.08
N GLY A 488 -9.88 -14.08 16.07
CA GLY A 488 -11.25 -13.87 16.51
C GLY A 488 -11.38 -13.69 18.02
N SER A 489 -10.29 -13.27 18.68
CA SER A 489 -10.31 -12.90 20.11
C SER A 489 -11.13 -11.63 20.36
N ALA A 490 -11.02 -10.67 19.45
CA ALA A 490 -11.94 -9.57 19.29
C ALA A 490 -12.38 -9.50 17.82
N VAL A 491 -13.63 -9.11 17.61
CA VAL A 491 -14.24 -8.81 16.31
C VAL A 491 -15.08 -7.55 16.46
N HIS A 492 -15.08 -6.69 15.45
CA HIS A 492 -15.84 -5.44 15.47
C HIS A 492 -16.31 -5.08 14.06
N ALA A 493 -17.63 -5.06 13.83
CA ALA A 493 -18.18 -4.56 12.58
C ALA A 493 -18.04 -3.03 12.55
N THR A 494 -17.33 -2.50 11.57
CA THR A 494 -16.93 -1.09 11.55
C THR A 494 -17.91 -0.18 10.84
N GLY A 495 -18.85 -0.76 10.08
CA GLY A 495 -19.53 -0.05 9.01
C GLY A 495 -18.62 0.06 7.77
N ASP A 496 -19.06 0.84 6.80
CA ASP A 496 -18.39 1.01 5.50
C ASP A 496 -17.22 1.99 5.61
N VAL A 497 -16.03 1.48 5.95
CA VAL A 497 -14.82 2.29 6.22
C VAL A 497 -14.33 2.94 4.94
N ASP A 498 -14.61 2.31 3.81
CA ASP A 498 -14.04 2.67 2.53
C ASP A 498 -15.00 3.24 1.49
N LYS A 499 -16.28 3.31 1.87
CA LYS A 499 -17.39 3.86 1.12
C LYS A 499 -17.67 3.13 -0.18
N ASP A 500 -17.41 1.82 -0.24
CA ASP A 500 -17.74 0.97 -1.38
C ASP A 500 -19.20 0.46 -1.35
N GLY A 501 -19.90 0.68 -0.25
CA GLY A 501 -21.29 0.34 -0.02
C GLY A 501 -21.50 -0.94 0.78
N PHE A 502 -20.44 -1.63 1.22
CA PHE A 502 -20.50 -2.81 2.08
C PHE A 502 -19.98 -2.49 3.48
N GLY A 503 -20.55 -3.10 4.52
CA GLY A 503 -20.00 -3.00 5.86
C GLY A 503 -18.70 -3.79 5.98
N ASP A 504 -17.71 -3.23 6.68
CA ASP A 504 -16.41 -3.84 6.90
C ASP A 504 -16.28 -4.46 8.30
N LEU A 505 -15.19 -5.21 8.49
CA LEU A 505 -14.92 -5.96 9.72
C LEU A 505 -13.48 -5.80 10.19
N LEU A 506 -13.29 -5.54 11.48
CA LEU A 506 -12.02 -5.76 12.17
C LEU A 506 -11.98 -7.14 12.82
N VAL A 507 -10.85 -7.83 12.67
CA VAL A 507 -10.57 -9.11 13.33
C VAL A 507 -9.18 -9.09 13.97
N SER A 508 -9.04 -9.60 15.20
CA SER A 508 -7.73 -9.65 15.87
C SER A 508 -7.24 -11.05 16.24
N ALA A 509 -5.92 -11.18 16.33
CA ALA A 509 -5.17 -12.30 16.88
C ALA A 509 -4.10 -11.76 17.86
N PRO A 510 -4.47 -11.38 19.10
CA PRO A 510 -3.60 -10.62 20.00
C PRO A 510 -2.31 -11.34 20.42
N ASP A 511 -2.34 -12.67 20.61
CA ASP A 511 -1.11 -13.44 20.87
C ASP A 511 -0.11 -13.38 19.70
N ALA A 512 -0.59 -13.16 18.49
CA ALA A 512 0.24 -12.94 17.31
C ALA A 512 0.62 -11.46 17.12
N GLY A 513 0.04 -10.54 17.91
CA GLY A 513 0.19 -9.09 17.76
C GLY A 513 -0.30 -8.64 16.40
N ALA A 514 -1.53 -9.01 16.01
CA ALA A 514 -2.05 -8.71 14.68
C ALA A 514 -3.54 -8.37 14.69
N VAL A 515 -3.90 -7.39 13.87
CA VAL A 515 -5.27 -7.00 13.55
C VAL A 515 -5.40 -6.91 12.03
N TRP A 516 -6.55 -7.32 11.49
CA TRP A 516 -6.87 -7.17 10.08
C TRP A 516 -8.15 -6.37 9.94
N TRP A 517 -8.14 -5.42 9.00
CA TRP A 517 -9.36 -4.86 8.42
C TRP A 517 -9.72 -5.68 7.19
N VAL A 518 -10.95 -6.18 7.16
CA VAL A 518 -11.48 -7.07 6.13
C VAL A 518 -12.63 -6.33 5.46
N PRO A 519 -12.49 -5.96 4.16
CA PRO A 519 -13.56 -5.30 3.43
C PRO A 519 -14.80 -6.18 3.31
N GLY A 520 -15.97 -5.55 3.38
CA GLY A 520 -17.25 -6.15 3.03
C GLY A 520 -17.33 -6.50 1.55
N ALA A 521 -18.25 -7.41 1.21
CA ALA A 521 -18.51 -7.75 -0.19
C ALA A 521 -19.84 -8.49 -0.34
N ALA A 522 -20.50 -8.28 -1.49
CA ALA A 522 -21.70 -9.02 -1.89
C ALA A 522 -21.53 -10.56 -1.92
N THR A 523 -20.30 -11.06 -1.90
CA THR A 523 -20.01 -12.49 -1.77
C THR A 523 -19.00 -12.71 -0.66
N LEU A 524 -19.50 -13.14 0.48
CA LEU A 524 -18.68 -13.57 1.60
C LEU A 524 -17.93 -14.86 1.25
N VAL A 525 -16.68 -15.00 1.74
CA VAL A 525 -15.77 -16.08 1.34
C VAL A 525 -15.27 -16.89 2.54
N VAL A 526 -14.85 -18.13 2.26
CA VAL A 526 -14.05 -18.93 3.19
C VAL A 526 -12.59 -18.78 2.78
N ALA A 527 -11.79 -18.12 3.60
CA ALA A 527 -10.42 -17.74 3.26
C ALA A 527 -9.52 -17.69 4.50
N ASP A 528 -8.20 -17.64 4.25
CA ASP A 528 -7.24 -17.20 5.26
C ASP A 528 -7.32 -15.68 5.38
N VAL A 529 -7.30 -15.13 6.60
CA VAL A 529 -7.49 -13.69 6.80
C VAL A 529 -6.34 -12.89 6.19
N GLU A 530 -5.14 -13.45 6.17
CA GLU A 530 -3.97 -12.88 5.50
C GLU A 530 -4.11 -12.76 3.97
N ASP A 531 -5.02 -13.52 3.34
CA ASP A 531 -5.25 -13.47 1.89
C ASP A 531 -6.32 -12.44 1.51
N VAL A 532 -7.16 -12.00 2.44
CA VAL A 532 -8.35 -11.16 2.17
C VAL A 532 -8.42 -9.87 2.99
N GLY A 533 -7.69 -9.80 4.10
CA GLY A 533 -7.65 -8.64 4.98
C GLY A 533 -6.34 -7.88 4.86
N VAL A 534 -6.40 -6.58 5.15
CA VAL A 534 -5.22 -5.72 5.28
C VAL A 534 -4.74 -5.77 6.73
N GLU A 535 -3.51 -6.24 6.95
CA GLU A 535 -2.90 -6.30 8.28
C GLU A 535 -2.55 -4.89 8.78
N LEU A 536 -3.11 -4.50 9.92
CA LEU A 536 -2.94 -3.20 10.57
C LEU A 536 -1.75 -3.17 11.55
N GLY A 537 -0.87 -4.18 11.47
CA GLY A 537 0.39 -4.25 12.19
C GLY A 537 0.33 -4.93 13.57
N GLY A 538 1.42 -4.75 14.34
CA GLY A 538 1.69 -5.22 15.70
C GLY A 538 2.99 -6.04 15.83
N GLY A 539 3.71 -5.87 16.94
CA GLY A 539 4.92 -6.64 17.27
C GLY A 539 4.58 -7.88 18.09
N LEU A 540 5.31 -8.99 17.93
CA LEU A 540 5.03 -10.21 18.70
C LEU A 540 4.98 -9.96 20.22
N ASN A 541 3.87 -10.35 20.86
CA ASN A 541 3.59 -10.25 22.30
C ASN A 541 3.29 -8.84 22.85
N ASP A 542 2.79 -7.92 22.03
CA ASP A 542 2.21 -6.65 22.49
C ASP A 542 0.71 -6.74 22.82
N SER A 543 0.08 -7.88 22.51
CA SER A 543 -1.36 -8.13 22.64
C SER A 543 -2.22 -7.16 21.81
N LEU A 544 -1.69 -6.68 20.67
CA LEU A 544 -2.43 -5.79 19.77
C LEU A 544 -3.76 -6.40 19.32
N GLY A 545 -4.81 -5.59 19.34
CA GLY A 545 -6.17 -6.01 19.02
C GLY A 545 -6.88 -6.68 20.18
N THR A 546 -6.47 -6.42 21.42
CA THR A 546 -7.23 -6.87 22.60
C THR A 546 -8.62 -6.26 22.63
N ALA A 547 -8.72 -4.97 22.28
CA ALA A 547 -9.98 -4.28 22.05
C ALA A 547 -9.92 -3.53 20.71
N LEU A 548 -11.09 -3.36 20.10
CA LEU A 548 -11.31 -2.78 18.78
C LEU A 548 -12.52 -1.86 18.87
N THR A 549 -12.48 -0.71 18.21
CA THR A 549 -13.66 0.14 17.96
C THR A 549 -13.42 0.93 16.67
N SER A 550 -14.45 1.58 16.16
CA SER A 550 -14.36 2.48 15.02
C SER A 550 -15.30 3.66 15.20
N GLY A 551 -15.04 4.73 14.45
CA GLY A 551 -15.77 5.99 14.54
C GLY A 551 -15.02 7.09 13.79
N ASP A 552 -15.66 8.23 13.52
CA ASP A 552 -15.01 9.40 12.90
C ASP A 552 -14.26 10.17 13.98
N VAL A 553 -13.09 9.69 14.40
CA VAL A 553 -12.42 10.25 15.59
C VAL A 553 -11.69 11.56 15.29
N ASP A 554 -11.41 11.89 14.03
CA ASP A 554 -10.77 13.15 13.63
C ASP A 554 -11.72 14.18 12.99
N GLY A 555 -12.99 13.81 12.79
CA GLY A 555 -14.07 14.68 12.30
C GLY A 555 -13.99 14.98 10.81
N ASP A 556 -13.32 14.15 10.03
CA ASP A 556 -13.17 14.31 8.58
C ASP A 556 -14.33 13.67 7.77
N GLY A 557 -15.22 12.95 8.44
CA GLY A 557 -16.38 12.28 7.87
C GLY A 557 -16.08 10.89 7.32
N TRP A 558 -14.91 10.32 7.59
CA TRP A 558 -14.57 8.91 7.35
C TRP A 558 -14.60 8.12 8.64
N ILE A 559 -14.78 6.81 8.53
CA ILE A 559 -14.69 5.93 9.69
C ILE A 559 -13.22 5.63 9.92
N ASP A 560 -12.74 5.92 11.13
CA ASP A 560 -11.41 5.56 11.60
C ASP A 560 -11.48 4.28 12.42
N LEU A 561 -10.34 3.60 12.51
CA LEU A 561 -10.19 2.36 13.26
C LEU A 561 -9.33 2.63 14.49
N VAL A 562 -9.78 2.17 15.65
CA VAL A 562 -9.06 2.35 16.91
C VAL A 562 -8.80 0.99 17.54
N ILE A 563 -7.52 0.71 17.80
CA ILE A 563 -7.05 -0.61 18.23
C ILE A 563 -6.09 -0.48 19.43
N SER A 564 -6.11 -1.45 20.34
CA SER A 564 -5.27 -1.42 21.55
C SER A 564 -4.23 -2.53 21.64
N ALA A 565 -3.07 -2.22 22.22
CA ALA A 565 -1.99 -3.16 22.57
C ALA A 565 -1.65 -3.04 24.07
N PRO A 566 -2.43 -3.69 24.97
CA PRO A 566 -2.29 -3.51 26.42
C PRO A 566 -0.97 -4.00 27.03
N ASP A 567 -0.25 -4.92 26.38
CA ASP A 567 1.01 -5.46 26.93
C ASP A 567 2.25 -4.69 26.45
N LEU A 568 2.09 -3.70 25.55
CA LEU A 568 3.15 -2.81 25.11
C LEU A 568 3.35 -1.65 26.09
N GLY A 569 4.40 -1.69 26.92
CA GLY A 569 4.84 -0.54 27.71
C GLY A 569 3.84 -0.01 28.76
N GLY A 570 2.88 -0.83 29.20
CA GLY A 570 1.76 -0.42 30.09
C GLY A 570 0.44 -0.20 29.34
N GLY A 571 0.45 -0.32 28.02
CA GLY A 571 -0.69 -0.29 27.11
C GLY A 571 -0.64 0.90 26.15
N VAL A 572 -0.93 0.62 24.88
CA VAL A 572 -0.94 1.60 23.77
C VAL A 572 -2.29 1.54 23.05
N VAL A 573 -2.75 2.68 22.54
CA VAL A 573 -3.93 2.79 21.66
C VAL A 573 -3.48 3.47 20.37
N TYR A 574 -3.90 2.90 19.24
CA TYR A 574 -3.60 3.38 17.89
C TYR A 574 -4.89 3.87 17.24
N ALA A 575 -4.80 4.98 16.51
CA ALA A 575 -5.81 5.39 15.55
C ALA A 575 -5.26 5.21 14.13
N VAL A 576 -6.08 4.61 13.28
CA VAL A 576 -5.83 4.31 11.88
C VAL A 576 -6.89 5.09 11.12
N PHE A 577 -6.51 6.26 10.59
CA PHE A 577 -7.47 7.18 10.01
C PHE A 577 -7.98 6.68 8.66
N GLY A 578 -9.31 6.68 8.51
CA GLY A 578 -9.94 6.57 7.21
C GLY A 578 -9.49 7.74 6.33
N SER A 579 -9.43 7.52 5.02
CA SER A 579 -9.20 8.64 4.12
C SER A 579 -9.83 8.37 2.76
N GLY A 580 -10.46 9.41 2.23
CA GLY A 580 -10.88 9.46 0.83
C GLY A 580 -9.72 9.89 -0.05
N MET A 581 -9.40 9.10 -1.06
CA MET A 581 -8.70 9.62 -2.25
C MET A 581 -9.64 10.47 -3.10
#